data_AF-A0A5K0VVY6-F1
#
_entry.id   AF-A0A5K0VVY6-F1
#
_cell.length_a   1.000
_cell.length_b   1.000
_cell.length_c   1.000
_cell.angle_alpha   90.00
_cell.angle_beta   90.00
_cell.angle_gamma   90.00
#
_symmetry.space_group_name_H-M   'P 1'
#
loop_
_entity.id
_entity.type
_entity.pdbx_description
1 polymer ?
#
loop_
_entity_poly.entity_id
_entity_poly.type
_entity_poly.pdbx_seq_one_letter_code
_entity_poly.pdbx_strand_id
1 'polypeptide(L)' 'REAVKIQGVSFIRAVGTTTSDVAINLKCSDTVPCTDIVLKYVNLQAADPHEKTKAYCSNTRGWSSSIVLPRVPCLYSL' A
#
# COMPACT_ATOMS: atom_id res chain seq x y z
N ARG A 1 8.84 20.87 13.44
CA ARG A 1 8.46 20.02 12.28
C ARG A 1 7.00 19.67 12.47
N GLU A 2 6.14 20.03 11.53
CA GLU A 2 4.72 19.67 11.58
C GLU A 2 4.48 18.42 10.75
N ALA A 3 3.73 17.48 11.30
CA ALA A 3 3.35 16.24 10.62
C ALA A 3 1.91 16.38 10.12
N VAL A 4 1.70 16.07 8.85
CA VAL A 4 0.37 16.15 8.22
C VAL A 4 -0.42 14.90 8.57
N LYS A 5 -1.64 15.09 9.07
CA LYS A 5 -2.57 13.98 9.33
C LYS A 5 -3.19 13.50 8.02
N ILE A 6 -2.94 12.24 7.67
CA ILE A 6 -3.55 11.57 6.52
C ILE A 6 -4.57 10.55 7.05
N GLN A 7 -5.83 10.70 6.67
CA GLN A 7 -6.91 9.82 7.12
C GLN A 7 -7.95 9.60 6.02
N GLY A 8 -8.51 8.39 5.95
CA GLY A 8 -9.66 8.08 5.09
C GLY A 8 -9.34 7.97 3.61
N VAL A 9 -8.13 7.54 3.27
CA VAL A 9 -7.66 7.44 1.87
C VAL A 9 -7.89 6.04 1.32
N SER A 10 -8.51 5.96 0.15
CA SER A 10 -8.82 4.69 -0.52
C SER A 10 -8.13 4.58 -1.87
N PHE A 11 -7.40 3.50 -2.09
CA PHE A 11 -6.82 3.10 -3.37
C PHE A 11 -7.63 1.96 -3.96
N ILE A 12 -8.31 2.23 -5.07
CA ILE A 12 -9.30 1.31 -5.65
C ILE A 12 -8.96 1.06 -7.12
N ARG A 13 -8.90 -0.22 -7.52
CA ARG A 13 -8.68 -0.65 -8.92
C ARG A 13 -7.39 -0.13 -9.57
N ALA A 14 -6.31 -0.06 -8.79
CA ALA A 14 -4.97 0.21 -9.33
C ALA A 14 -4.38 -1.09 -9.89
N VAL A 15 -4.35 -1.23 -11.21
CA VAL A 15 -3.86 -2.44 -11.91
C VAL A 15 -2.82 -2.05 -12.94
N GLY A 16 -1.70 -2.78 -12.97
CA GLY A 16 -0.65 -2.55 -13.96
C GLY A 16 0.67 -3.21 -13.59
N THR A 17 1.74 -2.74 -14.22
CA THR A 17 3.10 -3.20 -13.99
C THR A 17 4.01 -2.06 -13.53
N THR A 18 5.11 -2.40 -12.86
CA THR A 18 6.13 -1.45 -12.43
C THR A 18 7.53 -2.04 -12.65
N THR A 19 8.49 -1.18 -12.96
CA THR A 19 9.92 -1.53 -12.99
C THR A 19 10.59 -1.37 -11.62
N SER A 20 9.85 -0.94 -10.60
CA SER A 20 10.35 -0.80 -9.23
C SER A 20 10.06 -2.05 -8.40
N ASP A 21 11.06 -2.53 -7.67
CA ASP A 21 10.92 -3.60 -6.67
C ASP A 21 9.77 -3.32 -5.68
N VAL A 22 9.57 -2.07 -5.27
CA VAL A 22 8.56 -1.67 -4.28
C VAL A 22 7.37 -1.04 -4.99
N ALA A 23 6.37 -1.85 -5.33
CA ALA A 23 5.17 -1.38 -6.02
C ALA A 23 4.22 -0.59 -5.11
N ILE A 24 4.21 -0.89 -3.80
CA ILE A 24 3.36 -0.22 -2.82
C ILE A 24 4.25 0.29 -1.69
N ASN A 25 4.23 1.60 -1.45
CA ASN A 25 5.02 2.25 -0.40
C ASN A 25 4.14 3.16 0.46
N LEU A 26 3.70 2.68 1.63
CA LEU A 26 2.88 3.43 2.59
C LEU A 26 3.73 3.88 3.77
N LYS A 27 4.45 5.00 3.62
CA LYS A 27 5.36 5.52 4.65
C LYS A 27 4.80 6.79 5.26
N CYS A 28 4.31 6.68 6.49
CA CYS A 28 3.73 7.80 7.23
C CYS A 28 4.72 8.36 8.27
N SER A 29 4.40 9.53 8.84
CA SER A 29 5.21 10.16 9.89
C SER A 29 5.31 9.27 11.11
N ASP A 30 6.48 9.17 11.75
CA ASP A 30 6.66 8.38 12.97
C ASP A 30 5.85 8.91 14.17
N THR A 31 5.50 10.20 14.17
CA THR A 31 4.72 10.84 15.25
C THR A 31 3.22 10.93 14.97
N VAL A 32 2.80 10.95 13.70
CA VAL A 32 1.39 11.01 13.31
C VAL A 32 1.10 9.89 12.29
N PRO A 33 0.45 8.80 12.70
CA PRO A 33 0.16 7.68 11.81
C PRO A 33 -0.86 8.07 10.74
N CYS A 34 -0.79 7.40 9.58
CA CYS A 34 -1.93 7.40 8.66
C CYS A 34 -2.99 6.44 9.17
N THR A 35 -4.27 6.84 9.09
CA THR A 35 -5.40 6.02 9.56
C THR A 35 -6.46 5.84 8.48
N ASP A 36 -7.28 4.80 8.60
CA ASP A 36 -8.36 4.49 7.66
C ASP A 36 -7.89 4.40 6.19
N ILE A 37 -6.71 3.81 5.98
CA ILE A 37 -6.19 3.53 4.63
C ILE A 37 -6.86 2.27 4.10
N VAL A 38 -7.41 2.34 2.88
CA VAL A 38 -8.10 1.21 2.24
C VAL A 38 -7.42 0.85 0.93
N LEU A 39 -7.04 -0.42 0.76
CA LEU A 39 -6.66 -0.96 -0.54
C LEU A 39 -7.72 -1.96 -1.01
N LYS A 40 -8.21 -1.78 -2.24
CA LYS A 40 -9.23 -2.66 -2.83
C LYS A 40 -9.00 -2.89 -4.32
N TYR A 41 -8.96 -4.15 -4.73
CA TYR A 41 -8.68 -4.54 -6.13
C TYR A 41 -7.38 -3.91 -6.67
N VAL A 42 -6.31 -3.99 -5.90
CA VAL A 42 -4.99 -3.46 -6.29
C VAL A 42 -4.14 -4.63 -6.80
N ASN A 43 -3.61 -4.54 -8.01
CA ASN A 43 -2.75 -5.57 -8.57
C ASN A 43 -1.60 -4.93 -9.38
N LEU A 44 -0.47 -4.77 -8.71
CA LEU A 44 0.75 -4.19 -9.29
C LEU A 44 1.82 -5.27 -9.39
N GLN A 45 2.12 -5.68 -10.62
CA GLN A 45 3.09 -6.73 -10.92
C GLN A 45 4.41 -6.15 -11.41
N ALA A 46 5.46 -6.96 -11.45
CA ALA A 46 6.72 -6.52 -12.05
C ALA A 46 6.52 -6.41 -13.57
N ALA A 47 7.24 -5.48 -14.19
CA ALA A 47 7.28 -5.37 -15.66
C ALA A 47 8.04 -6.56 -16.27
N ASP A 48 9.06 -7.07 -15.56
CA ASP A 48 9.70 -8.35 -15.87
C ASP A 48 8.90 -9.51 -15.23
N PRO A 49 8.39 -10.48 -16.02
CA PRO A 49 7.67 -11.65 -15.51
C PRO A 49 8.47 -12.55 -14.55
N HIS A 50 9.80 -12.45 -14.54
CA HIS A 50 10.67 -13.23 -13.66
C HIS A 50 10.86 -12.58 -12.28
N GLU A 51 10.43 -11.33 -12.12
CA GLU A 51 10.55 -10.58 -10.87
C GLU A 51 9.22 -10.53 -10.09
N LYS A 52 9.33 -10.20 -8.80
CA LYS A 52 8.17 -10.04 -7.91
C LYS A 52 8.21 -8.68 -7.24
N THR A 53 7.05 -8.03 -7.21
CA THR A 53 6.88 -6.76 -6.51
C THR A 53 6.75 -6.97 -5.01
N LYS A 54 7.19 -5.98 -4.25
CA LYS A 54 7.13 -5.90 -2.79
C LYS A 54 6.24 -4.74 -2.36
N ALA A 55 5.71 -4.85 -1.15
CA ALA A 55 5.06 -3.74 -0.46
C ALA A 55 5.87 -3.39 0.79
N TYR A 56 5.99 -2.09 1.05
CA TYR A 56 6.53 -1.56 2.29
C TYR A 56 5.48 -0.68 2.97
N CYS A 57 5.47 -0.71 4.29
CA CYS A 57 4.73 0.26 5.06
C CYS A 57 5.32 0.56 6.43
N SER A 58 5.07 1.78 6.90
CA SER A 58 5.48 2.31 8.20
C SER A 58 4.41 3.23 8.78
N ASN A 59 4.17 3.09 10.09
CA ASN A 59 3.19 3.85 10.89
C ASN A 59 1.83 4.08 10.19
N THR A 60 1.28 3.03 9.56
CA THR A 60 0.04 3.06 8.80
C THR A 60 -0.98 2.10 9.42
N ARG A 61 -2.23 2.53 9.53
CA ARG A 61 -3.35 1.72 9.99
C ARG A 61 -4.46 1.70 8.95
N GLY A 62 -4.96 0.52 8.63
CA GLY A 62 -5.98 0.36 7.61
C GLY A 62 -6.24 -1.09 7.24
N TRP A 63 -6.96 -1.28 6.15
CA TRP A 63 -7.43 -2.59 5.70
C TRP A 63 -7.29 -2.78 4.20
N SER A 64 -6.95 -4.00 3.81
CA SER A 64 -7.05 -4.48 2.44
C SER A 64 -8.31 -5.34 2.31
N SER A 65 -9.07 -5.14 1.24
CA SER A 65 -10.20 -6.00 0.91
C SER A 65 -10.09 -6.48 -0.54
N SER A 66 -10.58 -7.69 -0.81
CA SER A 66 -10.41 -8.33 -2.12
C SER A 66 -8.93 -8.54 -2.50
N ILE A 67 -8.65 -8.82 -3.78
CA ILE A 67 -7.28 -9.04 -4.26
C ILE A 67 -6.43 -7.78 -4.08
N VAL A 68 -5.33 -7.90 -3.33
CA VAL A 68 -4.28 -6.89 -3.17
C VAL A 68 -2.91 -7.55 -3.38
N LEU A 69 -2.26 -7.21 -4.49
CA LEU A 69 -0.93 -7.68 -4.86
C LEU A 69 -0.03 -6.48 -5.21
N PRO A 70 1.20 -6.38 -4.66
CA PRO A 70 1.79 -7.28 -3.65
C PRO A 70 1.12 -7.16 -2.27
N ARG A 71 1.25 -8.20 -1.43
CA ARG A 71 0.68 -8.22 -0.08
C ARG A 71 1.30 -7.11 0.78
N VAL A 72 0.46 -6.28 1.39
CA VAL A 72 0.89 -5.21 2.31
C VAL A 72 0.84 -5.69 3.76
N PRO A 73 1.97 -5.82 4.48
CA PRO A 73 2.02 -6.53 5.76
C PRO A 73 1.37 -5.80 6.95
N CYS A 74 1.26 -4.48 6.93
CA CYS A 74 0.67 -3.68 8.03
C CYS A 74 -0.84 -3.46 7.91
N LEU A 75 -1.48 -3.87 6.80
CA LEU A 75 -2.91 -3.71 6.62
C LEU A 75 -3.64 -4.99 7.05
N TYR A 76 -4.77 -4.82 7.71
CA TYR A 76 -5.64 -5.94 8.06
C TYR A 76 -6.37 -6.43 6.81
N SER A 77 -6.32 -7.74 6.53
CA SER A 77 -7.09 -8.31 5.42
C SER A 77 -8.51 -8.62 5.88
N LEU A 78 -9.50 -8.12 5.12
CA LEU A 78 -10.93 -8.39 5.29
C LEU A 78 -11.41 -9.45 4.29
#